data_AF-A0A9P3PBW4-F1
#
_entry.id   AF-A0A9P3PBW4-F1
#
_cell.length_a   1.000
_cell.length_b   1.000
_cell.length_c   1.000
_cell.angle_alpha   90.00
_cell.angle_beta   90.00
_cell.angle_gamma   90.00
#
_symmetry.space_group_name_H-M   'P 1'
#
loop_
_entity.id
_entity.type
_entity.pdbx_description
1 polymer ?
#
loop_
_entity_poly.entity_id
_entity_poly.type
_entity_poly.pdbx_seq_one_letter_code
_entity_poly.pdbx_strand_id
1 'polypeptide(L)' 'MVGSGCGGAGANWRKITGNDINYSAQDSDILTAIGYRPDAPSRDDNHEKFTPAQNMIYARRRAGLAAQ' A
#
# COMPACT_ATOMS: atom_id res chain seq x y z
N MET A 1 32.66 -22.62 -9.55
CA MET A 1 31.73 -23.02 -10.63
C MET A 1 30.96 -24.25 -10.16
N VAL A 2 29.70 -24.09 -9.76
CA VAL A 2 28.66 -25.13 -9.91
C VAL A 2 27.37 -24.37 -10.21
N GLY A 3 27.09 -24.19 -11.50
CA GLY A 3 25.79 -23.72 -11.95
C GLY A 3 24.83 -24.91 -11.91
N SER A 4 23.93 -24.92 -10.93
CA SER A 4 22.86 -25.92 -10.88
C SER A 4 21.60 -25.33 -11.51
N GLY A 5 21.23 -25.90 -12.64
CA GLY A 5 20.18 -25.41 -13.54
C GLY A 5 18.79 -25.36 -12.92
N CYS A 6 18.03 -24.36 -13.33
CA CYS A 6 16.59 -24.30 -13.13
C CYS A 6 15.91 -24.58 -14.48
N GLY A 7 15.70 -25.87 -14.76
CA GLY A 7 14.88 -26.34 -15.87
C GLY A 7 13.46 -26.63 -15.40
N GLY A 8 12.49 -25.89 -15.96
CA GLY A 8 11.18 -26.39 -16.38
C GLY A 8 10.17 -26.87 -15.31
N ALA A 9 9.22 -25.99 -14.98
CA ALA A 9 7.79 -26.29 -14.90
C ALA A 9 7.05 -24.97 -14.61
N GLY A 10 6.02 -24.63 -15.38
CA GLY A 10 5.32 -23.35 -15.32
C GLY A 10 4.99 -22.92 -13.90
N ALA A 11 5.67 -21.89 -13.42
CA ALA A 11 5.42 -21.29 -12.11
C ALA A 11 4.03 -20.65 -12.13
N ASN A 12 3.02 -21.40 -11.72
CA ASN A 12 1.74 -20.83 -11.33
C ASN A 12 1.95 -20.18 -9.95
N TRP A 13 2.51 -18.97 -9.97
CA TRP A 13 2.80 -18.11 -8.83
C TRP A 13 1.55 -17.75 -8.00
N ARG A 14 0.36 -18.21 -8.42
CA ARG A 14 -0.92 -17.93 -7.78
C ARG A 14 -1.74 -19.19 -7.49
N LYS A 15 -1.11 -20.31 -7.11
CA LYS A 15 -1.81 -21.43 -6.46
C LYS A 15 -1.37 -21.60 -5.02
N ILE A 16 -1.94 -20.74 -4.17
CA ILE A 16 -2.02 -20.96 -2.73
C ILE A 16 -3.44 -21.43 -2.46
N THR A 17 -3.69 -22.73 -2.65
CA THR A 17 -4.94 -23.37 -2.28
C THR A 17 -4.91 -23.66 -0.79
N GLY A 18 -5.55 -22.81 0.01
CA GLY A 18 -5.89 -23.10 1.42
C GLY A 18 -4.77 -22.95 2.45
N ASN A 19 -3.60 -22.41 2.09
CA ASN A 19 -2.57 -22.04 3.07
C ASN A 19 -2.70 -20.55 3.41
N ASP A 20 -2.78 -20.20 4.69
CA ASP A 20 -2.82 -18.80 5.12
C ASP A 20 -1.54 -18.08 4.69
N ILE A 21 -1.71 -16.97 3.96
CA ILE A 21 -0.60 -16.12 3.53
C ILE A 21 -0.32 -15.13 4.66
N ASN A 22 0.65 -15.46 5.49
CA ASN A 22 1.10 -14.59 6.58
C ASN A 22 2.21 -13.66 6.11
N TYR A 23 2.38 -12.54 6.81
CA TYR A 23 3.50 -11.64 6.59
C TYR A 23 4.84 -12.33 6.91
N SER A 24 5.91 -11.89 6.23
CA SER A 24 7.27 -12.30 6.57
C SER A 24 7.60 -11.85 8.00
N ALA A 25 8.32 -12.68 8.76
CA ALA A 25 8.71 -12.37 10.15
C ALA A 25 9.53 -11.07 10.27
N GLN A 26 10.21 -10.64 9.20
CA GLN A 26 10.98 -9.41 9.18
C GLN A 26 10.10 -8.15 9.20
N ASP A 27 8.98 -8.18 8.48
CA ASP A 27 8.10 -7.01 8.29
C ASP A 27 6.76 -7.17 9.01
N SER A 28 6.54 -8.30 9.70
CA SER A 28 5.28 -8.66 10.35
C SER A 28 4.84 -7.59 11.34
N ASP A 29 5.75 -7.04 12.14
CA ASP A 29 5.42 -6.04 13.15
C ASP A 29 4.91 -4.75 12.51
N ILE A 30 5.57 -4.29 11.44
CA ILE A 30 5.17 -3.08 10.71
C ILE A 30 3.84 -3.33 10.00
N LEU A 31 3.71 -4.44 9.27
CA LEU A 31 2.53 -4.74 8.46
C LEU A 31 1.29 -5.03 9.31
N THR A 32 1.49 -5.59 10.51
CA THR A 32 0.43 -5.76 11.50
C THR A 32 0.06 -4.43 12.14
N ALA A 33 1.04 -3.59 12.49
CA ALA A 33 0.80 -2.29 13.11
C ALA A 33 0.07 -1.29 12.18
N ILE A 34 0.41 -1.26 10.89
CA ILE A 34 -0.29 -0.41 9.91
C ILE A 34 -1.66 -0.97 9.50
N GLY A 35 -1.90 -2.26 9.75
CA GLY A 35 -3.11 -2.97 9.33
C GLY A 35 -3.16 -3.24 7.82
N TYR A 36 -3.89 -4.30 7.44
CA TYR A 36 -4.00 -4.73 6.04
C TYR A 36 -4.75 -3.74 5.12
N ARG A 37 -5.59 -2.91 5.72
CA ARG A 37 -6.40 -1.89 5.03
C ARG A 37 -6.40 -0.62 5.86
N PRO A 38 -6.34 0.56 5.21
CA PRO A 38 -6.71 1.80 5.86
C PRO A 38 -8.13 1.67 6.43
N ASP A 39 -8.35 2.30 7.57
CA ASP A 39 -9.67 2.38 8.20
C ASP A 39 -10.71 2.95 7.23
N ALA A 40 -11.96 2.49 7.34
CA ALA A 40 -13.04 2.91 6.46
C ALA A 40 -13.25 4.44 6.43
N PRO A 41 -13.19 5.16 7.57
CA PRO A 41 -13.31 6.63 7.58
C PRO A 41 -12.25 7.34 6.73
N SER A 42 -10.97 6.96 6.85
CA SER A 42 -9.90 7.53 6.03
C SER A 42 -10.11 7.31 4.52
N ARG A 43 -10.73 6.19 4.13
CA ARG A 43 -11.04 5.91 2.72
C ARG A 43 -12.18 6.78 2.19
N ASP A 44 -13.22 6.98 3.00
CA ASP A 44 -14.38 7.78 2.61
C ASP A 44 -14.02 9.27 2.55
N ASP A 45 -13.23 9.77 3.51
CA ASP A 45 -12.73 11.15 3.53
C ASP A 45 -11.90 11.51 2.30
N ASN A 46 -11.16 10.55 1.74
CA ASN A 46 -10.28 10.74 0.57
C ASN A 46 -10.94 10.33 -0.76
N HIS A 47 -12.23 10.00 -0.76
CA HIS A 47 -12.93 9.54 -1.96
C HIS A 47 -13.16 10.66 -2.99
N GLU A 48 -13.26 11.91 -2.53
CA GLU A 48 -13.44 13.06 -3.40
C GLU A 48 -12.14 13.38 -4.17
N LYS A 49 -12.23 13.41 -5.51
CA LYS A 49 -11.09 13.73 -6.38
C LYS A 49 -11.08 15.21 -6.72
N PHE A 50 -10.08 15.91 -6.22
CA PHE A 50 -9.82 17.31 -6.57
C PHE A 50 -8.93 17.42 -7.80
N THR A 51 -9.24 18.39 -8.67
CA THR A 51 -8.38 18.75 -9.79
C THR A 51 -7.05 19.35 -9.28
N PRO A 52 -5.96 19.28 -10.06
CA PRO A 52 -4.69 19.89 -9.67
C PRO A 52 -4.83 21.40 -9.34
N ALA A 53 -5.70 22.12 -10.03
CA ALA A 53 -5.98 23.53 -9.77
C ALA A 53 -6.64 23.75 -8.39
N GLN A 54 -7.61 22.92 -8.02
CA GLN A 54 -8.25 22.96 -6.69
C GLN A 54 -7.24 22.65 -5.57
N ASN A 55 -6.35 21.68 -5.77
CA ASN A 55 -5.29 21.35 -4.81
C ASN A 55 -4.31 22.51 -4.59
N MET A 56 -3.93 23.22 -5.65
CA MET A 56 -3.07 24.40 -5.53
C MET A 56 -3.73 25.53 -4.73
N ILE A 57 -5.03 25.75 -4.92
CA ILE A 57 -5.78 26.77 -4.18
C ILE A 57 -5.90 26.37 -2.70
N TYR A 58 -6.22 25.10 -2.43
CA TYR A 58 -6.29 24.56 -1.07
C TYR A 58 -4.96 24.69 -0.33
N ALA A 59 -3.85 24.28 -0.94
CA ALA A 59 -2.52 24.36 -0.34
C ALA A 59 -2.13 25.80 0.01
N ARG A 60 -2.41 26.76 -0.87
CA ARG A 60 -2.17 28.20 -0.63
C ARG A 60 -3.02 28.73 0.52
N ARG A 61 -4.31 28.37 0.58
CA ARG A 61 -5.20 28.77 1.68
C ARG A 61 -4.77 28.16 3.01
N ARG A 62 -4.36 26.88 3.02
CA ARG A 62 -3.86 26.20 4.21
C ARG A 62 -2.56 26.83 4.73
N ALA A 63 -1.64 27.21 3.85
CA ALA A 63 -0.43 27.93 4.22
C ALA A 63 -0.74 29.31 4.84
N GLY A 64 -1.74 30.02 4.31
CA GLY A 64 -2.21 31.28 4.89
C GLY A 64 -2.87 31.12 6.26
N LEU A 65 -3.61 30.03 6.48
CA LEU A 65 -4.23 29.71 7.78
C LEU A 65 -3.20 29.26 8.83
N ALA A 66 -2.14 28.56 8.42
CA ALA A 66 -1.09 28.10 9.34
C ALA A 66 -0.09 29.18 9.75
N ALA A 67 -0.09 30.33 9.06
CA ALA A 67 0.77 31.47 9.35
C ALA A 67 0.10 32.54 10.24
N GLN A 68 -1.11 32.25 10.74
CA GLN A 68 -1.87 33.07 11.70
C GLN A 68 -1.66 32.56 13.12
#